data_AF-A0ABD0UCX2-F1
#
_entry.id   AF-A0ABD0UCX2-F1
#
_cell.length_a   1.000
_cell.length_b   1.000
_cell.length_c   1.000
_cell.angle_alpha   90.00
_cell.angle_beta   90.00
_cell.angle_gamma   90.00
#
_symmetry.space_group_name_H-M   'P 1'
#
loop_
_entity.id
_entity.type
_entity.pdbx_description
1 polymer ?
#
loop_
_entity_poly.entity_id
_entity_poly.type
_entity_poly.pdbx_seq_one_letter_code
_entity_poly.pdbx_strand_id
1 'polypeptide(L)'
;MPKKEYFNQSLYTIDIGQNDITAGLGFRKTSDKFIPQTLAVFSGEVKRIYNLGARYFWIHNTGPLGCLAYALVRRNLTAAGELDKAGCSVFYNKVAQQFNKKLNETLVELRKELPRAVITYVDIYSAKYSLFLKPAKYGFKDPLRVCCGHGNNKYNFDPNVLCGGKATVNGSVVVLGRSCREPSKKVVWDGVHYTDAANKVVFDLISTGKISFKMKPLLLLQLLFFYCTMPEIAYSSPACNFPAIINFGDSNSDTGGLSATFGPTPPFYGETFFHMPAGRYSDGRLIIDFIAKSFGHPFLSSYLDSLGTNYSNGVNLATAASTIIDQNISLSQGGYSPFFLVVQYVGSNSRALKFGKTNPCCLQDGSSNP
;
A
#
# COMPACT_ATOMS: atom_id res chain seq x y z
N MET A 1 -12.08 -2.58 17.44
CA MET A 1 -11.28 -3.53 16.62
C MET A 1 -12.20 -4.63 16.14
N PRO A 2 -11.85 -5.38 15.08
CA PRO A 2 -12.54 -6.63 14.76
C PRO A 2 -12.54 -7.56 15.98
N LYS A 3 -13.55 -8.43 16.08
CA LYS A 3 -13.59 -9.43 17.15
C LYS A 3 -12.39 -10.36 17.05
N LYS A 4 -11.87 -10.81 18.20
CA LYS A 4 -10.69 -11.70 18.26
C LYS A 4 -10.88 -13.00 17.45
N GLU A 5 -12.10 -13.53 17.45
CA GLU A 5 -12.48 -14.72 16.67
C GLU A 5 -12.34 -14.53 15.15
N TYR A 6 -12.31 -13.28 14.66
CA TYR A 6 -12.10 -12.97 13.25
C TYR A 6 -10.63 -12.86 12.87
N PHE A 7 -9.68 -12.84 13.80
CA PHE A 7 -8.27 -12.61 13.46
C PHE A 7 -7.70 -13.70 12.55
N ASN A 8 -8.04 -14.97 12.78
CA ASN A 8 -7.62 -16.06 11.91
C ASN A 8 -8.38 -16.11 10.57
N GLN A 9 -9.49 -15.39 10.46
CA GLN A 9 -10.33 -15.29 9.26
C GLN A 9 -10.15 -13.95 8.54
N SER A 10 -9.42 -12.98 9.09
CA SER A 10 -9.28 -11.65 8.51
C SER A 10 -8.25 -11.65 7.38
N LEU A 11 -8.43 -10.75 6.43
CA LEU A 11 -7.45 -10.44 5.40
C LEU A 11 -6.47 -9.38 5.91
N TYR A 12 -5.18 -9.68 5.87
CA TYR A 12 -4.11 -8.77 6.26
C TYR A 12 -3.45 -8.23 5.00
N THR A 13 -3.72 -6.98 4.65
CA THR A 13 -3.11 -6.31 3.50
C THR A 13 -1.87 -5.54 3.95
N ILE A 14 -0.77 -5.63 3.20
CA ILE A 14 0.47 -4.91 3.51
C ILE A 14 1.03 -4.26 2.25
N ASP A 15 1.03 -2.94 2.20
CA ASP A 15 1.59 -2.13 1.08
C ASP A 15 2.56 -1.07 1.64
N ILE A 16 3.84 -1.44 1.73
CA ILE A 16 4.89 -0.62 2.34
C ILE A 16 6.27 -0.97 1.76
N GLY A 17 7.21 -0.03 1.84
CA GLY A 17 8.61 -0.21 1.42
C GLY A 17 9.10 0.80 0.38
N GLN A 18 8.18 1.52 -0.28
CA GLN A 18 8.54 2.59 -1.22
C GLN A 18 9.35 3.70 -0.53
N ASN A 19 8.93 4.08 0.67
CA ASN A 19 9.61 5.11 1.46
C ASN A 19 10.98 4.63 1.94
N ASP A 20 11.17 3.34 2.25
CA ASP A 20 12.47 2.77 2.62
C ASP A 20 13.48 2.85 1.47
N ILE A 21 13.03 2.61 0.22
CA ILE A 21 13.87 2.84 -0.97
C ILE A 21 14.23 4.31 -1.10
N THR A 22 13.25 5.21 -0.93
CA THR A 22 13.47 6.65 -1.04
C THR A 22 14.43 7.15 0.03
N ALA A 23 14.29 6.67 1.27
CA ALA A 23 15.18 6.97 2.39
C ALA A 23 16.58 6.42 2.18
N GLY A 24 16.70 5.14 1.82
CA GLY A 24 17.97 4.50 1.54
C GLY A 24 18.77 5.25 0.48
N LEU A 25 18.13 5.62 -0.63
CA LEU A 25 18.76 6.40 -1.70
C LEU A 25 19.08 7.84 -1.28
N GLY A 26 18.19 8.49 -0.52
CA GLY A 26 18.39 9.85 0.01
C GLY A 26 19.58 9.93 0.97
N PHE A 27 19.77 8.91 1.81
CA PHE A 27 20.91 8.76 2.72
C PHE A 27 22.15 8.16 2.04
N ARG A 28 22.17 8.06 0.70
CA ARG A 28 23.30 7.53 -0.09
C ARG A 28 23.72 6.11 0.30
N LYS A 29 22.79 5.29 0.80
CA LYS A 29 23.01 3.87 1.08
C LYS A 29 22.94 3.05 -0.21
N THR A 30 23.71 1.97 -0.28
CA THR A 30 23.64 1.01 -1.39
C THR A 30 22.44 0.08 -1.21
N SER A 31 21.68 -0.16 -2.28
CA SER A 31 20.48 -1.02 -2.27
C SER A 31 20.78 -2.43 -1.77
N ASP A 32 21.95 -2.99 -2.12
CA ASP A 32 22.39 -4.31 -1.65
C ASP A 32 22.54 -4.41 -0.13
N LYS A 33 22.74 -3.29 0.58
CA LYS A 33 22.89 -3.26 2.04
C LYS A 33 21.57 -3.01 2.74
N PHE A 34 20.83 -1.97 2.36
CA PHE A 34 19.64 -1.57 3.13
C PHE A 34 18.41 -2.45 2.82
N ILE A 35 18.28 -2.99 1.61
CA ILE A 35 17.10 -3.81 1.25
C ILE A 35 17.02 -5.09 2.12
N PRO A 36 18.10 -5.90 2.27
CA PRO A 36 18.04 -7.08 3.14
C PRO A 36 17.71 -6.74 4.61
N GLN A 37 18.29 -5.66 5.15
CA GLN A 37 18.02 -5.20 6.52
C GLN A 37 16.54 -4.82 6.70
N THR A 38 16.00 -4.09 5.72
CA THR A 38 14.60 -3.69 5.71
C THR A 38 13.67 -4.91 5.70
N LEU A 39 13.97 -5.90 4.84
CA LEU A 39 13.14 -7.10 4.71
C LEU A 39 13.28 -8.08 5.89
N ALA A 40 14.40 -8.05 6.63
CA ALA A 40 14.52 -8.78 7.88
C ALA A 40 13.52 -8.27 8.93
N VAL A 41 13.38 -6.94 9.06
CA VAL A 41 12.37 -6.33 9.93
C VAL A 41 10.96 -6.66 9.45
N PHE A 42 10.69 -6.51 8.14
CA PHE A 42 9.41 -6.90 7.54
C PHE A 42 9.02 -8.34 7.88
N SER A 43 9.95 -9.29 7.70
CA SER A 43 9.75 -10.71 8.02
C SER A 43 9.42 -10.91 9.50
N GLY A 44 10.15 -10.23 10.40
CA GLY A 44 9.87 -10.23 11.83
C GLY A 44 8.44 -9.78 12.15
N GLU A 45 7.97 -8.69 11.54
CA GLU A 45 6.63 -8.17 11.80
C GLU A 45 5.52 -9.06 11.23
N VAL A 46 5.71 -9.67 10.05
CA VAL A 46 4.78 -10.69 9.53
C VAL A 46 4.67 -11.88 10.48
N LYS A 47 5.79 -12.35 11.05
CA LYS A 47 5.80 -13.41 12.08
C LYS A 47 5.05 -12.99 13.34
N ARG A 48 5.22 -11.75 13.81
CA ARG A 48 4.46 -11.23 14.96
C ARG A 48 2.96 -11.18 14.69
N ILE A 49 2.55 -10.67 13.53
CA ILE A 49 1.13 -10.63 13.12
C ILE A 49 0.55 -12.04 13.02
N TYR A 50 1.30 -13.00 12.48
CA TYR A 50 0.92 -14.42 12.46
C TYR A 50 0.72 -15.00 13.87
N ASN A 51 1.59 -14.65 14.82
CA ASN A 51 1.49 -15.09 16.21
C ASN A 51 0.26 -14.51 16.94
N LEU A 52 -0.30 -13.38 16.48
CA LEU A 52 -1.58 -12.86 16.95
C LEU A 52 -2.80 -13.61 16.40
N GLY A 53 -2.60 -14.52 15.44
CA GLY A 53 -3.66 -15.34 14.86
C GLY A 53 -3.86 -15.17 13.37
N ALA A 54 -3.21 -14.20 12.73
CA ALA A 54 -3.37 -13.92 11.30
C ALA A 54 -3.03 -15.13 10.41
N ARG A 55 -3.86 -15.41 9.40
CA ARG A 55 -3.64 -16.52 8.46
C ARG A 55 -3.64 -16.12 7.00
N TYR A 56 -4.32 -15.04 6.61
CA TYR A 56 -4.44 -14.66 5.20
C TYR A 56 -3.73 -13.33 4.95
N PHE A 57 -2.60 -13.39 4.27
CA PHE A 57 -1.78 -12.22 3.97
C PHE A 57 -1.85 -11.89 2.47
N TRP A 58 -2.10 -10.61 2.17
CA TRP A 58 -2.08 -10.07 0.83
C TRP A 58 -1.02 -8.97 0.76
N ILE A 59 0.17 -9.35 0.31
CA ILE A 59 1.38 -8.54 0.43
C ILE A 59 1.71 -7.94 -0.93
N HIS A 60 1.69 -6.61 -1.00
CA HIS A 60 2.01 -5.86 -2.19
C HIS A 60 3.52 -5.67 -2.31
N ASN A 61 4.03 -5.85 -3.52
CA ASN A 61 5.36 -5.34 -3.85
C ASN A 61 5.31 -3.81 -4.07
N THR A 62 6.46 -3.15 -4.14
CA THR A 62 6.50 -1.71 -4.37
C THR A 62 6.20 -1.35 -5.84
N GLY A 63 5.63 -0.17 -6.07
CA GLY A 63 5.32 0.35 -7.40
C GLY A 63 6.55 0.75 -8.22
N PRO A 64 6.36 1.20 -9.48
CA PRO A 64 7.44 1.69 -10.32
C PRO A 64 7.87 3.11 -9.91
N LEU A 65 8.74 3.22 -8.90
CA LEU A 65 9.23 4.49 -8.36
C LEU A 65 9.78 5.42 -9.44
N GLY A 66 10.40 4.87 -10.48
CA GLY A 66 10.96 5.65 -11.58
C GLY A 66 9.92 6.36 -12.44
N CYS A 67 8.64 6.00 -12.35
CA CYS A 67 7.56 6.68 -13.05
C CYS A 67 6.98 7.86 -12.24
N LEU A 68 7.37 8.02 -10.99
CA LEU A 68 6.86 9.08 -10.13
C LEU A 68 7.57 10.41 -10.41
N ALA A 69 6.82 11.51 -10.43
CA ALA A 69 7.36 12.81 -10.84
C ALA A 69 8.48 13.30 -9.93
N TYR A 70 8.43 13.01 -8.61
CA TYR A 70 9.52 13.35 -7.70
C TYR A 70 10.84 12.69 -8.09
N ALA A 71 10.81 11.44 -8.57
CA ALA A 71 11.99 10.71 -8.99
C ALA A 71 12.57 11.28 -10.29
N LEU A 72 11.70 11.64 -11.23
CA LEU A 72 12.07 12.17 -12.53
C LEU A 72 12.64 13.60 -12.45
N VAL A 73 12.05 14.46 -11.61
CA VAL A 73 12.49 15.85 -11.45
C VAL A 73 13.75 15.95 -10.60
N ARG A 74 13.85 15.23 -9.48
CA ARG A 74 15.02 15.34 -8.58
C ARG A 74 16.34 14.93 -9.21
N ARG A 75 16.34 14.00 -10.17
CA ARG A 75 17.56 13.57 -10.87
C ARG A 75 17.86 14.35 -12.13
N ASN A 76 16.98 15.27 -12.55
CA ASN A 76 17.11 16.03 -13.79
C ASN A 76 17.51 15.13 -14.99
N LEU A 77 16.76 14.04 -15.20
CA LEU A 77 17.10 13.00 -16.18
C LEU A 77 16.98 13.55 -17.61
N THR A 78 18.13 13.79 -18.25
CA THR A 78 18.23 14.37 -19.60
C THR A 78 19.11 13.55 -20.54
N ALA A 79 19.85 12.55 -20.03
CA ALA A 79 20.76 11.75 -20.84
C ALA A 79 20.07 10.53 -21.48
N ALA A 80 20.57 10.13 -22.65
CA ALA A 80 20.11 8.93 -23.34
C ALA A 80 20.34 7.68 -22.48
N GLY A 81 19.34 6.81 -22.38
CA GLY A 81 19.40 5.57 -21.58
C GLY A 81 18.98 5.70 -20.11
N GLU A 82 18.70 6.91 -19.62
CA GLU A 82 18.21 7.11 -18.25
C GLU A 82 16.71 6.81 -18.08
N LEU A 83 15.96 6.90 -19.17
CA LEU A 83 14.52 6.65 -19.23
C LEU A 83 14.23 5.39 -20.03
N ASP A 84 13.29 4.58 -19.56
CA ASP A 84 12.77 3.43 -20.28
C ASP A 84 11.72 3.83 -21.34
N LYS A 85 11.16 2.84 -22.05
CA LYS A 85 10.13 3.05 -23.09
C LYS A 85 8.82 3.67 -22.57
N ALA A 86 8.55 3.63 -21.28
CA ALA A 86 7.40 4.29 -20.66
C ALA A 86 7.75 5.70 -20.18
N GLY A 87 8.99 6.17 -20.39
CA GLY A 87 9.50 7.46 -19.92
C GLY A 87 9.88 7.46 -18.44
N CYS A 88 9.98 6.29 -17.80
CA CYS A 88 10.29 6.15 -16.38
C CYS A 88 11.79 5.99 -16.14
N SER A 89 12.29 6.47 -15.01
CA SER A 89 13.71 6.32 -14.62
C SER A 89 14.12 4.85 -14.50
N VAL A 90 15.11 4.45 -15.29
CA VAL A 90 15.70 3.11 -15.25
C VAL A 90 16.35 2.85 -13.90
N PHE A 91 17.05 3.84 -13.33
CA PHE A 91 17.75 3.68 -12.05
C PHE A 91 16.78 3.37 -10.90
N TYR A 92 15.75 4.19 -10.71
CA TYR A 92 14.79 3.98 -9.62
C TYR A 92 13.97 2.70 -9.82
N ASN A 93 13.57 2.40 -11.06
CA ASN A 93 12.84 1.16 -11.34
C ASN A 93 13.72 -0.09 -11.09
N LYS A 94 15.03 -0.05 -11.37
CA LYS A 94 15.95 -1.15 -11.03
C LYS A 94 16.01 -1.39 -9.52
N VAL A 95 16.07 -0.33 -8.71
CA VAL A 95 16.09 -0.47 -7.23
C VAL A 95 14.74 -0.99 -6.71
N ALA A 96 13.62 -0.50 -7.25
CA ALA A 96 12.29 -1.02 -6.92
C ALA A 96 12.14 -2.51 -7.28
N GLN A 97 12.62 -2.91 -8.46
CA GLN A 97 12.62 -4.31 -8.90
C GLN A 97 13.55 -5.19 -8.05
N GLN A 98 14.69 -4.66 -7.61
CA GLN A 98 15.57 -5.35 -6.67
C GLN A 98 14.85 -5.60 -5.34
N PHE A 99 14.19 -4.58 -4.78
CA PHE A 99 13.38 -4.72 -3.56
C PHE A 99 12.30 -5.78 -3.75
N ASN A 100 11.54 -5.71 -4.85
CA ASN A 100 10.46 -6.64 -5.16
C ASN A 100 10.95 -8.10 -5.32
N LYS A 101 12.09 -8.30 -5.97
CA LYS A 101 12.73 -9.63 -6.07
C LYS A 101 13.06 -10.17 -4.67
N LYS A 102 13.70 -9.35 -3.84
CA LYS A 102 14.13 -9.74 -2.50
C LYS A 102 12.93 -9.96 -1.55
N LEU A 103 11.88 -9.15 -1.67
CA LEU A 103 10.61 -9.36 -0.97
C LEU A 103 10.01 -10.72 -1.35
N ASN A 104 9.95 -11.06 -2.64
CA ASN A 104 9.42 -12.36 -3.05
C ASN A 104 10.25 -13.54 -2.49
N GLU A 105 11.58 -13.42 -2.47
CA GLU A 105 12.46 -14.39 -1.79
C GLU A 105 12.13 -14.50 -0.29
N THR A 106 11.96 -13.37 0.41
CA THR A 106 11.52 -13.33 1.82
C THR A 106 10.16 -14.00 2.03
N LEU A 107 9.19 -13.79 1.13
CA LEU A 107 7.88 -14.42 1.22
C LEU A 107 7.93 -15.94 0.97
N VAL A 108 8.85 -16.42 0.14
CA VAL A 108 9.07 -17.86 -0.06
C VAL A 108 9.54 -18.50 1.25
N GLU A 109 10.47 -17.88 1.98
CA GLU A 109 10.90 -18.40 3.29
C GLU A 109 9.78 -18.31 4.34
N LEU A 110 9.05 -17.19 4.41
CA LEU A 110 7.92 -17.05 5.33
C LEU A 110 6.84 -18.12 5.11
N ARG A 111 6.56 -18.54 3.88
CA ARG A 111 5.61 -19.64 3.60
C ARG A 111 6.07 -20.98 4.20
N LYS A 112 7.38 -21.23 4.26
CA LYS A 112 7.93 -22.44 4.90
C LYS A 112 7.83 -22.36 6.42
N GLU A 113 8.15 -21.19 6.98
CA GLU A 113 8.15 -20.96 8.43
C GLU A 113 6.74 -20.84 9.02
N LEU A 114 5.75 -20.42 8.22
CA LEU A 114 4.38 -20.15 8.63
C LEU A 114 3.39 -21.07 7.90
N PRO A 115 3.42 -22.39 8.14
CA PRO A 115 2.70 -23.38 7.31
C PRO A 115 1.16 -23.26 7.37
N ARG A 116 0.62 -22.55 8.36
CA ARG A 116 -0.83 -22.28 8.46
C ARG A 116 -1.25 -20.97 7.78
N ALA A 117 -0.30 -20.19 7.27
CA ALA A 117 -0.58 -18.93 6.61
C ALA A 117 -0.69 -19.13 5.10
N VAL A 118 -1.70 -18.50 4.50
CA VAL A 118 -1.77 -18.25 3.06
C VAL A 118 -1.15 -16.88 2.82
N ILE A 119 0.02 -16.86 2.17
CA ILE A 119 0.74 -15.63 1.85
C ILE A 119 0.69 -15.40 0.34
N THR A 120 -0.12 -14.43 -0.08
CA THR A 120 -0.28 -14.04 -1.48
C THR A 120 0.63 -12.85 -1.80
N TYR A 121 1.54 -13.04 -2.76
CA TYR A 121 2.35 -11.96 -3.32
C TYR A 121 1.56 -11.24 -4.42
N VAL A 122 1.48 -9.92 -4.36
CA VAL A 122 0.78 -9.10 -5.35
C VAL A 122 1.76 -8.26 -6.11
N ASP A 123 1.77 -8.43 -7.43
CA ASP A 123 2.61 -7.66 -8.32
C ASP A 123 1.95 -6.31 -8.69
N ILE A 124 1.86 -5.43 -7.70
CA ILE A 124 1.45 -4.03 -7.84
C ILE A 124 2.36 -3.28 -8.83
N TYR A 125 3.67 -3.59 -8.86
CA TYR A 125 4.63 -3.01 -9.78
C TYR A 125 4.15 -3.14 -11.22
N SER A 126 3.88 -4.37 -11.68
CA SER A 126 3.48 -4.61 -13.06
C SER A 126 2.11 -3.98 -13.36
N ALA A 127 1.18 -4.02 -12.41
CA ALA A 127 -0.12 -3.37 -12.56
C ALA A 127 0.04 -1.86 -12.80
N LYS A 128 0.70 -1.15 -11.87
CA LYS A 128 0.98 0.29 -11.95
C LYS A 128 1.82 0.64 -13.17
N TYR A 129 2.88 -0.12 -13.47
CA TYR A 129 3.75 0.12 -14.63
C TYR A 129 2.98 0.03 -15.96
N SER A 130 1.98 -0.86 -16.05
CA SER A 130 1.17 -0.99 -17.26
C SER A 130 0.38 0.27 -17.61
N LEU A 131 0.00 1.09 -16.61
CA LEU A 131 -0.70 2.37 -16.83
C LEU A 131 0.22 3.40 -17.50
N PHE A 132 1.54 3.35 -17.26
CA PHE A 132 2.52 4.20 -17.93
C PHE A 132 2.90 3.68 -19.30
N LEU A 133 3.00 2.35 -19.44
CA LEU A 133 3.39 1.72 -20.71
C LEU A 133 2.27 1.76 -21.76
N LYS A 134 1.01 1.60 -21.35
CA LYS A 134 -0.17 1.55 -22.24
C LYS A 134 -1.32 2.40 -21.70
N PRO A 135 -1.13 3.71 -21.51
CA PRO A 135 -2.13 4.58 -20.86
C PRO A 135 -3.47 4.61 -21.58
N ALA A 136 -3.45 4.68 -22.92
CA ALA A 136 -4.66 4.73 -23.74
C ALA A 136 -5.56 3.49 -23.58
N LYS A 137 -4.97 2.31 -23.31
CA LYS A 137 -5.73 1.07 -23.05
C LYS A 137 -6.68 1.22 -21.86
N TYR A 138 -6.30 2.04 -20.89
CA TYR A 138 -7.04 2.26 -19.65
C TYR A 138 -7.73 3.64 -19.62
N GLY A 139 -7.74 4.36 -20.75
CA GLY A 139 -8.38 5.67 -20.86
C GLY A 139 -7.56 6.84 -20.33
N PHE A 140 -6.28 6.66 -20.02
CA PHE A 140 -5.39 7.71 -19.51
C PHE A 140 -4.64 8.47 -20.63
N LYS A 141 -4.29 9.71 -20.34
CA LYS A 141 -3.49 10.63 -21.19
C LYS A 141 -2.36 11.25 -20.37
N ASP A 142 -1.20 11.43 -20.99
CA ASP A 142 0.03 11.96 -20.37
C ASP A 142 0.34 11.30 -19.00
N PRO A 143 0.61 9.99 -18.95
CA PRO A 143 0.63 9.23 -17.70
C PRO A 143 1.68 9.71 -16.68
N LEU A 144 2.72 10.41 -17.14
CA LEU A 144 3.77 10.97 -16.27
C LEU A 144 3.51 12.42 -15.83
N ARG A 145 2.45 13.08 -16.33
CA ARG A 145 2.12 14.46 -15.98
C ARG A 145 1.19 14.48 -14.78
N VAL A 146 1.64 15.13 -13.70
CA VAL A 146 0.91 15.30 -12.44
C VAL A 146 -0.37 16.10 -12.66
N CYS A 147 -1.50 15.61 -12.09
CA CYS A 147 -2.78 16.31 -12.15
C CYS A 147 -2.85 17.48 -11.17
N CYS A 148 -2.61 17.24 -9.88
CA CYS A 148 -2.57 18.25 -8.83
C CYS A 148 -1.14 18.62 -8.48
N GLY A 149 -0.69 19.75 -9.00
CA GLY A 149 0.68 20.20 -8.83
C GLY A 149 0.95 21.50 -9.57
N HIS A 150 2.17 21.97 -9.45
CA HIS A 150 2.64 23.17 -10.12
C HIS A 150 4.05 22.90 -10.62
N GLY A 151 4.38 23.36 -11.82
CA GLY A 151 5.76 23.30 -12.31
C GLY A 151 5.85 23.57 -13.80
N ASN A 152 6.87 24.33 -14.20
CA ASN A 152 7.10 24.72 -15.59
C ASN A 152 7.80 23.63 -16.42
N ASN A 153 7.81 22.38 -15.94
CA ASN A 153 8.40 21.24 -16.65
C ASN A 153 7.32 20.32 -17.23
N LYS A 154 7.76 19.35 -18.06
CA LYS A 154 6.86 18.40 -18.75
C LYS A 154 5.99 17.56 -17.78
N TYR A 155 6.43 17.37 -16.54
CA TYR A 155 5.73 16.58 -15.53
C TYR A 155 4.72 17.38 -14.69
N ASN A 156 4.67 18.72 -14.81
CA ASN A 156 3.86 19.60 -13.95
C ASN A 156 4.19 19.45 -12.45
N PHE A 157 5.47 19.33 -12.12
CA PHE A 157 5.90 19.03 -10.74
C PHE A 157 7.06 19.88 -10.27
N ASP A 158 6.88 20.59 -9.18
CA ASP A 158 7.88 21.33 -8.42
C ASP A 158 7.87 20.78 -6.98
N PRO A 159 9.00 20.25 -6.47
CA PRO A 159 9.06 19.72 -5.11
C PRO A 159 8.77 20.78 -4.02
N ASN A 160 8.83 22.07 -4.34
CA ASN A 160 8.54 23.16 -3.42
C ASN A 160 7.07 23.63 -3.47
N VAL A 161 6.30 23.20 -4.46
CA VAL A 161 4.90 23.59 -4.64
C VAL A 161 4.04 22.34 -4.84
N LEU A 162 3.66 21.75 -3.71
CA LEU A 162 2.82 20.54 -3.66
C LEU A 162 1.35 20.84 -4.01
N CYS A 163 0.56 19.78 -4.18
CA CYS A 163 -0.90 19.89 -4.36
C CYS A 163 -1.53 20.70 -3.21
N GLY A 164 -2.40 21.65 -3.56
CA GLY A 164 -2.98 22.62 -2.62
C GLY A 164 -2.02 23.74 -2.18
N GLY A 165 -0.77 23.74 -2.65
CA GLY A 165 0.24 24.75 -2.35
C GLY A 165 -0.21 26.15 -2.75
N LYS A 166 0.06 27.13 -1.87
CA LYS A 166 -0.34 28.53 -2.03
C LYS A 166 0.89 29.43 -2.11
N ALA A 167 0.74 30.56 -2.79
CA ALA A 167 1.72 31.64 -2.76
C ALA A 167 1.00 33.00 -2.68
N THR A 168 1.66 33.98 -2.10
CA THR A 168 1.20 35.37 -2.10
C THR A 168 1.73 36.05 -3.36
N VAL A 169 0.83 36.44 -4.26
CA VAL A 169 1.14 37.16 -5.51
C VAL A 169 0.41 38.49 -5.45
N ASN A 170 1.15 39.61 -5.49
CA ASN A 170 0.60 40.97 -5.42
C ASN A 170 -0.36 41.17 -4.23
N GLY A 171 0.02 40.67 -3.05
CA GLY A 171 -0.78 40.76 -1.82
C GLY A 171 -1.97 39.80 -1.73
N SER A 172 -2.28 39.03 -2.79
CA SER A 172 -3.37 38.05 -2.81
C SER A 172 -2.83 36.62 -2.68
N VAL A 173 -3.49 35.80 -1.87
CA VAL A 173 -3.15 34.37 -1.73
C VAL A 173 -3.75 33.58 -2.90
N VAL A 174 -2.89 33.00 -3.72
CA VAL A 174 -3.28 32.22 -4.90
C VAL A 174 -2.88 30.76 -4.69
N VAL A 175 -3.80 29.83 -5.01
CA VAL A 175 -3.48 28.40 -5.06
C VAL A 175 -2.71 28.11 -6.35
N LEU A 176 -1.44 27.72 -6.21
CA LEU A 176 -0.54 27.36 -7.31
C LEU A 176 -0.68 25.88 -7.69
N GLY A 177 -0.67 24.99 -6.69
CA GLY A 177 -0.79 23.54 -6.87
C GLY A 177 -2.25 23.12 -7.07
N ARG A 178 -2.87 23.51 -8.18
CA ARG A 178 -4.27 23.20 -8.47
C ARG A 178 -4.42 21.82 -9.09
N SER A 179 -5.59 21.22 -8.90
CA SER A 179 -6.01 20.05 -9.66
C SER A 179 -6.19 20.37 -11.15
N CYS A 180 -6.00 19.35 -11.99
CA CYS A 180 -6.27 19.40 -13.41
C CYS A 180 -7.78 19.23 -13.69
N ARG A 181 -8.23 19.62 -14.90
CA ARG A 181 -9.66 19.59 -15.25
C ARG A 181 -10.28 18.19 -15.33
N GLU A 182 -9.49 17.18 -15.68
CA GLU A 182 -9.95 15.80 -15.88
C GLU A 182 -9.07 14.80 -15.11
N PRO A 183 -9.18 14.71 -13.77
CA PRO A 183 -8.40 13.76 -12.96
C PRO A 183 -8.58 12.30 -13.42
N SER A 184 -9.77 11.94 -13.90
CA SER A 184 -10.11 10.61 -14.43
C SER A 184 -9.30 10.22 -15.68
N LYS A 185 -8.60 11.16 -16.33
CA LYS A 185 -7.72 10.92 -17.47
C LYS A 185 -6.24 10.89 -17.08
N LYS A 186 -5.90 11.06 -15.81
CA LYS A 186 -4.51 11.06 -15.31
C LYS A 186 -4.20 9.81 -14.49
N VAL A 187 -2.97 9.33 -14.60
CA VAL A 187 -2.46 8.23 -13.76
C VAL A 187 -2.00 8.77 -12.41
N VAL A 188 -1.20 9.85 -12.48
CA VAL A 188 -0.49 10.43 -11.35
C VAL A 188 -1.29 11.62 -10.81
N TRP A 189 -1.70 11.51 -9.54
CA TRP A 189 -2.44 12.55 -8.85
C TRP A 189 -1.54 13.71 -8.46
N ASP A 190 -0.53 13.46 -7.64
CA ASP A 190 0.47 14.45 -7.20
C ASP A 190 1.90 13.98 -7.56
N GLY A 191 2.94 14.41 -6.86
CA GLY A 191 4.31 13.95 -7.14
C GLY A 191 4.59 12.45 -6.92
N VAL A 192 3.71 11.74 -6.21
CA VAL A 192 3.95 10.41 -5.62
C VAL A 192 2.77 9.47 -5.82
N HIS A 193 1.54 9.98 -5.72
CA HIS A 193 0.33 9.17 -5.59
C HIS A 193 -0.47 9.08 -6.88
N TYR A 194 -1.45 8.17 -6.89
CA TYR A 194 -2.28 7.83 -8.03
C TYR A 194 -3.69 8.40 -7.89
N THR A 195 -4.33 8.67 -9.02
CA THR A 195 -5.72 9.14 -9.03
C THR A 195 -6.71 8.03 -8.63
N ASP A 196 -7.94 8.39 -8.25
CA ASP A 196 -9.06 7.46 -7.99
C ASP A 196 -9.24 6.50 -9.18
N ALA A 197 -9.22 7.04 -10.40
CA ALA A 197 -9.36 6.27 -11.63
C ALA A 197 -8.19 5.28 -11.82
N ALA A 198 -6.95 5.71 -11.57
CA ALA A 198 -5.79 4.85 -11.64
C ALA A 198 -5.82 3.75 -10.56
N ASN A 199 -6.20 4.09 -9.34
CA ASN A 199 -6.37 3.13 -8.24
C ASN A 199 -7.41 2.07 -8.57
N LYS A 200 -8.53 2.45 -9.21
CA LYS A 200 -9.55 1.51 -9.69
C LYS A 200 -8.99 0.54 -10.73
N VAL A 201 -8.27 1.05 -11.73
CA VAL A 201 -7.66 0.20 -12.77
C VAL A 201 -6.63 -0.75 -12.17
N VAL A 202 -5.78 -0.26 -11.26
CA VAL A 202 -4.80 -1.11 -10.57
C VAL A 202 -5.50 -2.21 -9.76
N PHE A 203 -6.57 -1.87 -9.04
CA PHE A 203 -7.39 -2.85 -8.33
C PHE A 203 -7.96 -3.93 -9.28
N ASP A 204 -8.54 -3.55 -10.42
CA ASP A 204 -9.09 -4.51 -11.39
C ASP A 204 -8.03 -5.47 -11.95
N LEU A 205 -6.81 -4.97 -12.13
CA LEU A 205 -5.69 -5.75 -12.64
C LEU A 205 -5.18 -6.79 -11.61
N ILE A 206 -5.23 -6.47 -10.31
CA ILE A 206 -4.71 -7.35 -9.26
C ILE A 206 -5.77 -8.28 -8.66
N SER A 207 -7.04 -7.87 -8.65
CA SER A 207 -8.16 -8.66 -8.12
C SER A 207 -8.48 -9.88 -8.98
N THR A 208 -8.21 -9.83 -10.28
CA THR A 208 -8.44 -10.94 -11.22
C THR A 208 -7.35 -12.01 -11.21
N GLY A 209 -6.29 -11.86 -10.41
CA GLY A 209 -5.16 -12.81 -10.33
C GLY A 209 -4.28 -12.91 -11.58
N LYS A 210 -4.66 -12.27 -12.70
CA LYS A 210 -3.98 -12.35 -14.01
C LYS A 210 -2.53 -11.85 -14.00
N ILE A 211 -2.16 -11.01 -13.03
CA ILE A 211 -0.80 -10.46 -12.90
C ILE A 211 0.02 -11.24 -11.87
N SER A 212 -0.59 -11.80 -10.82
CA SER A 212 0.10 -12.45 -9.70
C SER A 212 0.54 -13.90 -9.99
N PHE A 213 -0.03 -14.55 -11.01
CA PHE A 213 0.33 -15.92 -11.40
C PHE A 213 0.99 -15.99 -12.78
N LYS A 214 2.26 -15.56 -12.89
CA LYS A 214 3.12 -16.06 -13.98
C LYS A 214 3.78 -17.37 -13.53
N MET A 215 3.02 -18.46 -13.52
CA MET A 215 3.63 -19.79 -13.46
C MET A 215 4.56 -19.97 -14.67
N LYS A 216 5.76 -20.49 -14.44
CA LYS A 216 6.69 -20.83 -15.53
C LYS A 216 6.00 -21.84 -16.48
N PRO A 217 6.05 -21.65 -17.81
CA PRO A 217 5.35 -22.51 -18.77
C PRO A 217 5.75 -24.00 -18.66
N LEU A 218 6.93 -24.30 -18.13
CA LEU A 218 7.40 -25.68 -17.91
C LEU A 218 6.59 -26.46 -16.85
N LEU A 219 5.97 -25.78 -15.87
CA LEU A 219 5.11 -26.42 -14.86
C LEU A 219 3.69 -26.68 -15.39
N LEU A 220 3.24 -25.89 -16.38
CA LEU A 220 1.91 -26.03 -16.97
C LEU A 220 1.79 -27.34 -17.77
N LEU A 221 2.87 -27.74 -18.46
CA LEU A 221 2.91 -28.96 -19.26
C LEU A 221 2.87 -30.23 -18.39
N GLN A 222 3.49 -30.20 -17.20
CA GLN A 222 3.48 -31.31 -16.25
C GLN A 222 2.13 -31.48 -15.54
N LEU A 223 1.38 -30.40 -15.32
CA LEU A 223 0.04 -30.44 -14.74
C LEU A 223 -1.01 -30.95 -15.74
N LEU A 224 -0.91 -30.59 -17.03
CA LEU A 224 -1.84 -31.02 -18.07
C LEU A 224 -1.90 -32.56 -18.24
N PHE A 225 -0.79 -33.27 -18.01
CA PHE A 225 -0.76 -34.74 -18.04
C PHE A 225 -1.48 -35.41 -16.86
N PHE A 226 -1.59 -34.73 -15.71
CA PHE A 226 -2.23 -35.28 -14.51
C PHE A 226 -3.75 -35.00 -14.47
N TYR A 227 -4.21 -33.97 -15.17
CA TYR A 227 -5.64 -33.60 -15.24
C TYR A 227 -6.47 -34.48 -16.20
N CYS A 228 -5.84 -35.24 -17.09
CA CYS A 228 -6.56 -36.07 -18.08
C CYS A 228 -7.09 -37.41 -17.52
N THR A 229 -6.73 -37.79 -16.29
CA THR A 229 -7.08 -39.10 -15.70
C THR A 229 -7.93 -39.02 -14.43
N MET A 230 -8.27 -37.81 -13.95
CA MET A 230 -9.11 -37.64 -12.77
C MET A 230 -10.54 -37.23 -13.18
N PRO A 231 -11.59 -37.84 -12.62
CA PRO A 231 -12.95 -37.34 -12.78
C PRO A 231 -13.05 -35.92 -12.23
N GLU A 232 -13.78 -35.05 -12.93
CA GLU A 232 -14.06 -33.67 -12.51
C GLU A 232 -14.79 -33.65 -11.17
N ILE A 233 -14.03 -33.57 -10.07
CA ILE A 233 -14.58 -33.02 -8.84
C ILE A 233 -14.52 -31.50 -9.02
N ALA A 234 -15.65 -30.91 -9.34
CA ALA A 234 -15.84 -29.46 -9.27
C ALA A 234 -15.67 -29.02 -7.81
N TYR A 235 -14.42 -28.74 -7.41
CA TYR A 235 -14.15 -27.97 -6.21
C TYR A 235 -14.64 -26.55 -6.48
N SER A 236 -15.89 -26.27 -6.11
CA SER A 236 -16.28 -24.91 -5.75
C SER A 236 -15.36 -24.50 -4.60
N SER A 237 -14.28 -23.78 -4.90
CA SER A 237 -13.55 -23.06 -3.86
C SER A 237 -14.61 -22.23 -3.12
N PRO A 238 -14.81 -22.42 -1.80
CA PRO A 238 -15.69 -21.52 -1.07
C PRO A 238 -15.24 -20.09 -1.39
N ALA A 239 -16.20 -19.22 -1.68
CA ALA A 239 -15.90 -17.82 -1.95
C ALA A 239 -15.01 -17.30 -0.82
N CYS A 240 -13.87 -16.69 -1.16
CA CYS A 240 -12.99 -16.07 -0.17
C CYS A 240 -13.77 -14.96 0.54
N ASN A 241 -14.36 -15.27 1.69
CA ASN A 241 -15.12 -14.32 2.49
C ASN A 241 -14.32 -14.01 3.75
N PHE A 242 -13.80 -12.79 3.83
CA PHE A 242 -13.07 -12.32 5.00
C PHE A 242 -14.00 -11.45 5.84
N PRO A 243 -14.34 -11.78 7.10
CA PRO A 243 -15.22 -10.96 7.94
C PRO A 243 -14.64 -9.59 8.30
N ALA A 244 -13.32 -9.39 8.16
CA ALA A 244 -12.67 -8.11 8.36
C ALA A 244 -11.37 -7.99 7.55
N ILE A 245 -10.95 -6.76 7.31
CA ILE A 245 -9.66 -6.43 6.69
C ILE A 245 -8.81 -5.60 7.67
N ILE A 246 -7.56 -6.00 7.87
CA ILE A 246 -6.59 -5.29 8.70
C ILE A 246 -5.46 -4.83 7.78
N ASN A 247 -5.42 -3.53 7.48
CA ASN A 247 -4.46 -2.96 6.54
C ASN A 247 -3.26 -2.33 7.24
N PHE A 248 -2.06 -2.62 6.75
CA PHE A 248 -0.81 -1.97 7.10
C PHE A 248 -0.22 -1.34 5.85
N GLY A 249 0.45 -0.20 5.99
CA GLY A 249 1.03 0.41 4.81
C GLY A 249 1.53 1.83 4.95
N ASP A 250 1.81 2.41 3.80
CA ASP A 250 2.15 3.82 3.63
C ASP A 250 0.99 4.65 3.03
N SER A 251 1.32 5.79 2.43
CA SER A 251 0.36 6.74 1.85
C SER A 251 -0.46 6.17 0.70
N ASN A 252 -0.04 5.07 0.06
CA ASN A 252 -0.82 4.40 -0.98
C ASN A 252 -2.10 3.74 -0.44
N SER A 253 -2.16 3.50 0.88
CA SER A 253 -3.30 2.89 1.53
C SER A 253 -3.75 3.65 2.78
N ASP A 254 -3.21 4.84 3.07
CA ASP A 254 -3.60 5.66 4.21
C ASP A 254 -5.00 6.29 4.04
N THR A 255 -5.98 5.86 4.85
CA THR A 255 -7.35 6.40 4.83
C THR A 255 -7.60 7.53 5.84
N GLY A 256 -6.54 8.15 6.37
CA GLY A 256 -6.62 9.31 7.28
C GLY A 256 -5.77 9.20 8.55
N GLY A 257 -4.89 8.20 8.67
CA GLY A 257 -3.94 8.02 9.75
C GLY A 257 -3.02 9.21 9.96
N LEU A 258 -2.34 9.69 8.90
CA LEU A 258 -1.51 10.87 9.06
C LEU A 258 -2.37 12.11 9.36
N SER A 259 -3.55 12.22 8.73
CA SER A 259 -4.41 13.38 8.93
C SER A 259 -5.01 13.51 10.32
N ALA A 260 -5.36 12.38 10.95
CA ALA A 260 -5.85 12.36 12.32
C ALA A 260 -4.80 12.84 13.34
N THR A 261 -3.51 12.75 13.00
CA THR A 261 -2.41 13.10 13.91
C THR A 261 -1.80 14.47 13.61
N PHE A 262 -1.63 14.81 12.33
CA PHE A 262 -0.85 15.97 11.90
C PHE A 262 -1.68 17.01 11.13
N GLY A 263 -2.99 16.80 11.01
CA GLY A 263 -3.92 17.73 10.37
C GLY A 263 -4.39 17.28 8.98
N PRO A 264 -5.48 17.88 8.48
CA PRO A 264 -6.14 17.43 7.26
C PRO A 264 -5.21 17.54 6.04
N THR A 265 -5.47 16.71 5.03
CA THR A 265 -4.86 16.88 3.72
C THR A 265 -5.20 18.26 3.14
N PRO A 266 -4.32 18.85 2.31
CA PRO A 266 -4.65 20.07 1.58
C PRO A 266 -5.94 19.94 0.74
N PRO A 267 -6.47 21.05 0.19
CA PRO A 267 -7.56 21.01 -0.78
C PRO A 267 -7.26 20.07 -1.97
N PHE A 268 -8.30 19.66 -2.67
CA PHE A 268 -8.31 18.73 -3.82
C PHE A 268 -8.15 17.23 -3.47
N TYR A 269 -7.56 16.88 -2.33
CA TYR A 269 -7.39 15.48 -1.91
C TYR A 269 -8.73 14.79 -1.52
N GLY A 270 -9.47 14.33 -2.51
CA GLY A 270 -10.80 13.72 -2.37
C GLY A 270 -11.86 14.34 -3.26
N GLU A 271 -11.51 15.34 -4.09
CA GLU A 271 -12.47 16.11 -4.91
C GLU A 271 -13.34 15.26 -5.86
N THR A 272 -12.81 14.15 -6.39
CA THR A 272 -13.48 13.33 -7.40
C THR A 272 -14.56 12.43 -6.78
N PHE A 273 -14.32 11.90 -5.58
CA PHE A 273 -15.23 10.91 -4.97
C PHE A 273 -15.86 11.38 -3.66
N PHE A 274 -15.07 11.96 -2.76
CA PHE A 274 -15.54 12.39 -1.44
C PHE A 274 -16.03 13.85 -1.44
N HIS A 275 -15.63 14.63 -2.46
CA HIS A 275 -15.94 16.04 -2.63
C HIS A 275 -15.44 16.94 -1.48
N MET A 276 -14.49 16.44 -0.69
CA MET A 276 -13.82 17.14 0.40
C MET A 276 -12.48 16.46 0.73
N PRO A 277 -11.54 17.16 1.42
CA PRO A 277 -10.34 16.54 1.97
C PRO A 277 -10.67 15.33 2.87
N ALA A 278 -10.41 14.12 2.37
CA ALA A 278 -10.84 12.86 3.01
C ALA A 278 -9.70 12.12 3.74
N GLY A 279 -8.59 12.81 4.02
CA GLY A 279 -7.40 12.24 4.66
C GLY A 279 -6.61 11.25 3.80
N ARG A 280 -6.96 11.12 2.52
CA ARG A 280 -6.33 10.22 1.54
C ARG A 280 -5.43 11.02 0.61
N TYR A 281 -4.28 10.48 0.27
CA TYR A 281 -3.37 11.08 -0.71
C TYR A 281 -3.76 10.71 -2.16
N SER A 282 -5.00 11.02 -2.54
CA SER A 282 -5.57 10.84 -3.88
C SER A 282 -6.70 11.85 -4.08
N ASP A 283 -7.18 12.04 -5.32
CA ASP A 283 -8.41 12.78 -5.60
C ASP A 283 -9.68 12.02 -5.20
N GLY A 284 -9.55 10.77 -4.74
CA GLY A 284 -10.69 9.99 -4.27
C GLY A 284 -10.24 8.75 -3.50
N ARG A 285 -10.70 7.58 -3.95
CA ARG A 285 -10.49 6.29 -3.29
C ARG A 285 -9.09 5.74 -3.57
N LEU A 286 -8.60 4.99 -2.60
CA LEU A 286 -7.36 4.22 -2.67
C LEU A 286 -7.65 2.77 -3.09
N ILE A 287 -6.59 2.03 -3.46
CA ILE A 287 -6.71 0.59 -3.78
C ILE A 287 -7.39 -0.18 -2.64
N ILE A 288 -7.09 0.16 -1.38
CA ILE A 288 -7.68 -0.48 -0.20
C ILE A 288 -9.19 -0.26 -0.09
N ASP A 289 -9.71 0.89 -0.55
CA ASP A 289 -11.14 1.17 -0.57
C ASP A 289 -11.87 0.23 -1.55
N PHE A 290 -11.26 -0.05 -2.72
CA PHE A 290 -11.79 -1.00 -3.68
C PHE A 290 -11.69 -2.45 -3.19
N ILE A 291 -10.60 -2.81 -2.53
CA ILE A 291 -10.44 -4.11 -1.86
C ILE A 291 -11.58 -4.31 -0.84
N ALA A 292 -11.80 -3.34 0.05
CA ALA A 292 -12.88 -3.42 1.04
C ALA A 292 -14.25 -3.62 0.38
N LYS A 293 -14.57 -2.81 -0.63
CA LYS A 293 -15.84 -2.94 -1.36
C LYS A 293 -16.01 -4.29 -2.06
N SER A 294 -14.95 -4.90 -2.56
CA SER A 294 -15.02 -6.21 -3.23
C SER A 294 -15.39 -7.37 -2.29
N PHE A 295 -15.12 -7.22 -1.00
CA PHE A 295 -15.54 -8.17 0.04
C PHE A 295 -16.83 -7.75 0.76
N GLY A 296 -17.55 -6.75 0.24
CA GLY A 296 -18.80 -6.27 0.83
C GLY A 296 -18.62 -5.38 2.06
N HIS A 297 -17.40 -4.95 2.38
CA HIS A 297 -17.13 -4.11 3.55
C HIS A 297 -17.34 -2.62 3.28
N PRO A 298 -17.65 -1.82 4.32
CA PRO A 298 -17.47 -0.37 4.26
C PRO A 298 -15.99 -0.01 4.08
N PHE A 299 -15.71 1.25 3.73
CA PHE A 299 -14.33 1.74 3.71
C PHE A 299 -13.69 1.63 5.09
N LEU A 300 -12.41 1.26 5.12
CA LEU A 300 -11.69 1.09 6.36
C LEU A 300 -11.39 2.45 6.99
N SER A 301 -11.86 2.64 8.22
CA SER A 301 -11.49 3.79 9.03
C SER A 301 -10.06 3.67 9.55
N SER A 302 -9.40 4.82 9.64
CA SER A 302 -8.07 4.92 10.24
C SER A 302 -8.09 4.52 11.72
N TYR A 303 -7.06 3.80 12.16
CA TYR A 303 -6.85 3.46 13.56
C TYR A 303 -6.65 4.71 14.44
N LEU A 304 -6.00 5.74 13.89
CA LEU A 304 -5.66 6.95 14.62
C LEU A 304 -6.87 7.90 14.75
N ASP A 305 -7.84 7.79 13.84
CA ASP A 305 -9.15 8.44 13.96
C ASP A 305 -10.08 7.60 14.86
N SER A 306 -9.77 7.59 16.16
CA SER A 306 -10.26 6.56 17.09
C SER A 306 -11.56 6.87 17.83
N LEU A 307 -12.03 8.11 17.78
CA LEU A 307 -13.21 8.58 18.53
C LEU A 307 -14.50 8.23 17.77
N GLY A 308 -15.35 7.40 18.38
CA GLY A 308 -16.63 6.98 17.77
C GLY A 308 -16.51 5.99 16.60
N THR A 309 -15.30 5.61 16.22
CA THR A 309 -15.05 4.78 15.04
C THR A 309 -15.36 3.30 15.27
N ASN A 310 -16.14 2.73 14.36
CA ASN A 310 -16.48 1.32 14.33
C ASN A 310 -15.47 0.53 13.49
N TYR A 311 -14.78 -0.42 14.13
CA TYR A 311 -13.78 -1.28 13.48
C TYR A 311 -14.23 -2.73 13.33
N SER A 312 -15.53 -3.03 13.45
CA SER A 312 -16.04 -4.41 13.39
C SER A 312 -15.71 -5.12 12.07
N ASN A 313 -15.71 -4.37 10.96
CA ASN A 313 -15.43 -4.89 9.61
C ASN A 313 -13.97 -4.71 9.16
N GLY A 314 -13.11 -4.21 10.06
CA GLY A 314 -11.72 -3.95 9.73
C GLY A 314 -11.19 -2.64 10.29
N VAL A 315 -9.89 -2.45 10.10
CA VAL A 315 -9.16 -1.27 10.54
C VAL A 315 -8.01 -0.99 9.60
N ASN A 316 -7.71 0.30 9.40
CA ASN A 316 -6.55 0.72 8.65
C ASN A 316 -5.48 1.31 9.57
N LEU A 317 -4.31 0.68 9.62
CA LEU A 317 -3.16 1.10 10.41
C LEU A 317 -2.11 1.83 9.58
N ALA A 318 -2.29 1.90 8.25
CA ALA A 318 -1.39 2.61 7.36
C ALA A 318 -1.35 4.11 7.69
N THR A 319 -0.17 4.71 7.56
CA THR A 319 -0.03 6.16 7.62
C THR A 319 0.88 6.64 6.50
N ALA A 320 0.62 7.83 5.97
CA ALA A 320 1.43 8.39 4.93
C ALA A 320 2.89 8.57 5.36
N ALA A 321 3.81 8.39 4.40
CA ALA A 321 5.25 8.41 4.62
C ALA A 321 5.81 7.35 5.59
N SER A 322 5.05 6.32 5.95
CA SER A 322 5.57 5.20 6.74
C SER A 322 6.62 4.39 6.00
N THR A 323 7.61 3.95 6.75
CA THR A 323 8.66 3.01 6.35
C THR A 323 8.50 1.68 7.07
N ILE A 324 9.19 0.63 6.60
CA ILE A 324 9.29 -0.64 7.33
C ILE A 324 10.17 -0.46 8.56
N ILE A 325 11.33 0.19 8.39
CA ILE A 325 12.28 0.46 9.48
C ILE A 325 12.18 1.90 9.94
N ASP A 326 12.48 2.15 11.22
CA ASP A 326 12.66 3.51 11.73
C ASP A 326 13.82 4.21 11.00
N GLN A 327 13.59 5.44 10.57
CA GLN A 327 14.61 6.27 9.91
C GLN A 327 15.39 7.14 10.90
N ASN A 328 15.02 7.13 12.19
CA ASN A 328 15.63 7.94 13.25
C ASN A 328 15.65 9.44 12.91
N ILE A 329 14.60 9.91 12.25
CA ILE A 329 14.39 11.31 11.86
C ILE A 329 12.89 11.62 11.92
N SER A 330 12.52 12.83 12.33
CA SER A 330 11.11 13.21 12.46
C SER A 330 10.45 13.46 11.10
N LEU A 331 9.11 13.48 11.10
CA LEU A 331 8.32 13.92 9.94
C LEU A 331 8.71 15.35 9.50
N SER A 332 8.97 16.26 10.44
CA SER A 332 9.36 17.64 10.14
C SER A 332 10.77 17.78 9.55
N GLN A 333 11.69 16.87 9.88
CA GLN A 333 13.08 16.92 9.42
C GLN A 333 13.31 16.10 8.15
N GLY A 334 12.74 14.90 8.09
CA GLY A 334 13.01 13.92 7.04
C GLY A 334 11.82 13.57 6.16
N GLY A 335 10.62 14.01 6.54
CA GLY A 335 9.39 13.67 5.82
C GLY A 335 8.94 12.22 6.02
N TYR A 336 9.44 11.49 7.02
CA TYR A 336 9.04 10.12 7.33
C TYR A 336 8.12 10.07 8.55
N SER A 337 7.09 9.24 8.49
CA SER A 337 6.13 9.10 9.57
C SER A 337 6.72 8.36 10.77
N PRO A 338 6.40 8.77 12.02
CA PRO A 338 6.78 8.02 13.21
C PRO A 338 6.03 6.69 13.33
N PHE A 339 4.99 6.46 12.53
CA PHE A 339 4.23 5.22 12.49
C PHE A 339 4.81 4.24 11.45
N PHE A 340 6.08 3.88 11.58
CA PHE A 340 6.70 2.81 10.79
C PHE A 340 6.07 1.45 11.13
N LEU A 341 6.34 0.40 10.35
CA LEU A 341 5.59 -0.87 10.38
C LEU A 341 5.43 -1.47 11.80
N VAL A 342 6.50 -1.45 12.60
CA VAL A 342 6.47 -1.98 13.99
C VAL A 342 5.47 -1.20 14.85
N VAL A 343 5.39 0.13 14.71
CA VAL A 343 4.44 0.95 15.46
C VAL A 343 3.00 0.70 15.00
N GLN A 344 2.79 0.51 13.69
CA GLN A 344 1.49 0.09 13.16
C GLN A 344 1.05 -1.26 13.76
N TYR A 345 1.99 -2.21 13.87
CA TYR A 345 1.76 -3.47 14.57
C TYR A 345 1.41 -3.26 16.06
N VAL A 346 2.17 -2.46 16.81
CA VAL A 346 1.90 -2.19 18.23
C VAL A 346 0.52 -1.57 18.43
N GLY A 347 0.12 -0.64 17.54
CA GLY A 347 -1.23 -0.09 17.51
C GLY A 347 -2.30 -1.19 17.44
N SER A 348 -2.15 -2.15 16.52
CA SER A 348 -3.06 -3.29 16.41
C SER A 348 -3.12 -4.16 17.68
N ASN A 349 -1.98 -4.37 18.35
CA ASN A 349 -1.87 -5.26 19.51
C ASN A 349 -2.40 -4.62 20.81
N SER A 350 -2.16 -3.32 21.01
CA SER A 350 -2.54 -2.60 22.24
C SER A 350 -4.05 -2.59 22.50
N ARG A 351 -4.87 -2.49 21.45
CA ARG A 351 -6.33 -2.56 21.56
C ARG A 351 -6.84 -4.01 21.57
N ALA A 352 -6.16 -4.95 20.88
CA ALA A 352 -6.48 -6.37 20.96
C ALA A 352 -6.31 -6.95 22.39
N LEU A 353 -5.30 -6.48 23.14
CA LEU A 353 -5.07 -6.87 24.54
C LEU A 353 -6.10 -6.28 25.51
N LYS A 354 -6.65 -5.09 25.26
CA LYS A 354 -7.70 -4.49 26.11
C LYS A 354 -9.03 -5.24 26.05
N PHE A 355 -9.34 -5.90 24.92
CA PHE A 355 -10.55 -6.71 24.76
C PHE A 355 -10.30 -8.22 24.91
N GLY A 356 -9.05 -8.64 25.15
CA GLY A 356 -8.63 -10.04 25.17
C GLY A 356 -8.24 -10.59 26.55
N LYS A 357 -8.25 -9.77 27.61
CA LYS A 357 -8.11 -10.25 29.00
C LYS A 357 -9.49 -10.45 29.64
N THR A 358 -10.14 -11.56 29.35
CA THR A 358 -10.89 -12.24 30.40
C THR A 358 -9.85 -12.97 31.25
N ASN A 359 -9.71 -12.59 32.52
CA ASN A 359 -8.86 -13.29 33.49
C ASN A 359 -9.20 -14.79 33.48
N PRO A 360 -8.23 -15.71 33.29
CA PRO A 360 -8.40 -17.10 33.66
C PRO A 360 -8.10 -17.25 35.16
N CYS A 361 -8.88 -16.61 36.02
CA CYS A 361 -8.84 -16.84 37.46
C CYS A 361 -10.27 -16.77 38.00
N CYS A 362 -10.91 -17.94 38.04
CA CYS A 362 -11.90 -18.42 39.02
C CYS A 362 -12.60 -19.67 38.47
N LEU A 363 -11.83 -20.74 38.28
CA LEU A 363 -12.33 -22.10 38.45
C LEU A 363 -11.43 -22.70 39.53
N GLN A 364 -11.75 -22.38 40.78
CA GLN A 364 -11.34 -23.23 41.89
C GLN A 364 -12.43 -24.28 42.06
N ASP A 365 -11.98 -25.53 42.00
CA ASP A 365 -12.69 -26.71 42.47
C ASP A 365 -13.39 -26.41 43.80
N GLY A 366 -14.71 -26.55 43.78
CA GLY A 366 -15.53 -26.71 44.98
C GLY A 366 -15.94 -28.17 45.12
N SER A 367 -14.97 -29.08 45.23
CA SER A 367 -15.21 -30.42 45.78
C SER A 367 -15.17 -30.32 47.31
N SER A 368 -16.34 -30.13 47.91
CA SER A 368 -16.56 -30.53 49.30
C SER A 368 -18.02 -30.93 49.47
N ASN A 369 -18.20 -32.25 49.58
CA ASN A 369 -19.20 -32.91 50.41
C ASN A 369 -18.45 -34.08 51.06
N PRO A 370 -18.84 -34.55 52.26
CA PRO A 370 -20.19 -34.53 52.83
C PRO A 370 -20.39 -33.57 54.01
#